data_AF-A0A4S2S4Y0-F1
#
_entry.id   AF-A0A4S2S4Y0-F1
#
_cell.length_a   1.000
_cell.length_b   1.000
_cell.length_c   1.000
_cell.angle_alpha   90.00
_cell.angle_beta   90.00
_cell.angle_gamma   90.00
#
_symmetry.space_group_name_H-M   'P 1'
#
loop_
_entity.id
_entity.type
_entity.pdbx_description
1 polymer ?
#
loop_
_entity_poly.entity_id
_entity_poly.type
_entity_poly.pdbx_seq_one_letter_code
_entity_poly.pdbx_strand_id
1 'polypeptide(L)'
;MNTPAPVMDIAADGWCSQAHRQPSPNFDARAEGVAAELLVIHNISLPPGQFGGSFIGDLFCNQLDCDAHPYFDQLRPLRVSAHFVIQRDGALIQFVSANDRAWHAGVSSFNGRERCNDFSIGIELEGT
;
A
#
# COMPACT_ATOMS: atom_id res chain seq x y z
N MET A 1 -15.86 4.86 -29.22
CA MET A 1 -16.17 5.98 -28.31
C MET A 1 -15.19 5.88 -27.15
N ASN A 2 -14.26 6.83 -27.01
CA ASN A 2 -13.36 6.89 -25.87
C ASN A 2 -14.15 7.46 -24.71
N THR A 3 -14.66 6.60 -23.83
CA THR A 3 -15.07 7.05 -22.50
C THR A 3 -13.80 7.57 -21.83
N PRO A 4 -13.73 8.84 -21.38
CA PRO A 4 -12.58 9.31 -20.63
C PRO A 4 -12.38 8.37 -19.44
N ALA A 5 -11.13 7.96 -19.19
CA ALA A 5 -10.82 7.15 -18.02
C ALA A 5 -11.40 7.85 -16.79
N PRO A 6 -12.05 7.12 -15.87
CA PRO A 6 -12.60 7.72 -14.67
C PRO A 6 -11.48 8.49 -13.97
N VAL A 7 -11.74 9.76 -13.67
CA VAL A 7 -10.82 10.58 -12.87
C VAL A 7 -10.79 9.95 -11.48
N MET A 8 -9.64 9.41 -11.09
CA MET A 8 -9.39 8.97 -9.72
C MET A 8 -9.36 10.22 -8.84
N ASP A 9 -10.22 10.27 -7.83
CA ASP A 9 -10.33 11.42 -6.93
C ASP A 9 -10.15 10.96 -5.48
N ILE A 10 -9.17 11.56 -4.80
CA ILE A 10 -8.92 11.32 -3.38
C ILE A 10 -9.72 12.37 -2.61
N ALA A 11 -10.75 11.92 -1.91
CA ALA A 11 -11.61 12.78 -1.12
C ALA A 11 -10.84 13.39 0.07
N ALA A 12 -11.46 14.38 0.73
CA ALA A 12 -10.84 15.09 1.85
C ALA A 12 -10.47 14.19 3.05
N ASP A 13 -11.14 13.04 3.20
CA ASP A 13 -10.80 12.03 4.21
C ASP A 13 -9.63 11.11 3.79
N GLY A 14 -9.03 11.39 2.62
CA GLY A 14 -7.89 10.70 2.05
C GLY A 14 -8.23 9.38 1.36
N TRP A 15 -9.51 9.06 1.15
CA TRP A 15 -9.94 7.84 0.44
C TRP A 15 -10.32 8.13 -1.01
N CYS A 16 -9.88 7.24 -1.91
CA CYS A 16 -10.23 7.25 -3.32
C CYS A 16 -11.55 6.51 -3.53
N SER A 17 -12.58 7.20 -4.05
CA SER A 17 -13.91 6.61 -4.22
C SER A 17 -13.98 5.47 -5.23
N GLN A 18 -13.01 5.43 -6.14
CA GLN A 18 -12.87 4.42 -7.20
C GLN A 18 -12.03 3.21 -6.76
N ALA A 19 -11.36 3.29 -5.61
CA ALA A 19 -10.59 2.17 -5.07
C ALA A 19 -11.49 1.21 -4.28
N HIS A 20 -11.20 -0.09 -4.35
CA HIS A 20 -11.70 -1.02 -3.37
C HIS A 20 -11.07 -0.69 -2.01
N ARG A 21 -11.90 -0.32 -1.03
CA ARG A 21 -11.44 0.03 0.31
C ARG A 21 -11.30 -1.22 1.16
N GLN A 22 -10.06 -1.54 1.56
CA GLN A 22 -9.72 -2.64 2.46
C GLN A 22 -8.88 -2.09 3.62
N PRO A 23 -9.50 -1.48 4.66
CA PRO A 23 -8.76 -0.75 5.68
C PRO A 23 -7.78 -1.65 6.45
N SER A 24 -6.50 -1.29 6.39
CA SER A 24 -5.45 -1.93 7.17
C SER A 24 -5.40 -1.35 8.59
N PRO A 25 -5.10 -2.14 9.63
CA PRO A 25 -4.76 -1.62 10.96
C PRO A 25 -3.31 -1.13 11.06
N ASN A 26 -2.47 -1.38 10.05
CA ASN A 26 -1.05 -1.05 10.04
C ASN A 26 -0.83 0.38 9.55
N PHE A 27 -1.23 1.37 10.33
CA PHE A 27 -0.96 2.77 10.06
C PHE A 27 -0.98 3.57 11.36
N ASP A 28 -0.52 4.80 11.29
CA ASP A 28 -0.70 5.80 12.32
C ASP A 28 -0.75 7.20 11.72
N ALA A 29 -0.97 8.21 12.56
CA ALA A 29 -1.03 9.60 12.12
C ALA A 29 0.37 10.07 11.65
N ARG A 30 0.38 10.89 10.59
CA ARG A 30 1.54 11.74 10.29
C ARG A 30 1.73 12.76 11.41
N ALA A 31 2.96 13.27 11.54
CA ALA A 31 3.21 14.39 12.43
C ALA A 31 2.36 15.60 12.01
N GLU A 32 1.91 16.40 12.97
CA GLU A 32 1.06 17.56 12.71
C GLU A 32 1.71 18.51 11.69
N GLY A 33 0.93 18.93 10.69
CA GLY A 33 1.39 19.81 9.61
C GLY A 33 2.27 19.14 8.54
N VAL A 34 2.59 17.85 8.67
CA VAL A 34 3.35 17.12 7.64
C VAL A 34 2.40 16.54 6.59
N ALA A 35 2.45 17.10 5.39
CA ALA A 35 1.79 16.55 4.22
C ALA A 35 2.67 15.46 3.56
N ALA A 36 2.05 14.59 2.77
CA ALA A 36 2.77 13.74 1.84
C ALA A 36 3.31 14.59 0.67
N GLU A 37 4.61 14.49 0.41
CA GLU A 37 5.35 15.27 -0.60
C GLU A 37 6.14 14.36 -1.55
N LEU A 38 6.18 13.05 -1.26
CA LEU A 38 6.90 12.03 -2.01
C LEU A 38 5.96 10.90 -2.41
N LEU A 39 6.11 10.41 -3.63
CA LEU A 39 5.53 9.14 -4.07
C LEU A 39 6.64 8.08 -4.08
N VAL A 40 6.40 6.95 -3.41
CA VAL A 40 7.31 5.79 -3.46
C VAL A 40 6.59 4.66 -4.17
N ILE A 41 7.15 4.24 -5.31
CA ILE A 41 6.64 3.11 -6.09
C ILE A 41 7.39 1.85 -5.68
N HIS A 42 6.63 0.81 -5.36
CA HIS A 42 7.12 -0.51 -5.02
C HIS A 42 6.53 -1.55 -5.96
N ASN A 43 7.03 -2.78 -5.88
CA ASN A 43 6.34 -3.93 -6.43
C ASN A 43 6.21 -5.02 -5.37
N ILE A 44 5.18 -5.84 -5.53
CA ILE A 44 4.94 -6.99 -4.67
C ILE A 44 4.23 -8.10 -5.44
N SER A 45 4.58 -9.34 -5.12
CA SER A 45 3.85 -10.55 -5.53
C SER A 45 3.94 -11.56 -4.40
N LEU A 46 2.81 -12.17 -4.04
CA LEU A 46 2.74 -13.14 -2.94
C LEU A 46 1.89 -14.36 -3.37
N PRO A 47 2.49 -15.58 -3.41
CA PRO A 47 3.93 -15.85 -3.32
C PRO A 47 4.75 -15.14 -4.41
N PRO A 48 6.08 -15.03 -4.27
CA PRO A 48 6.91 -14.32 -5.25
C PRO A 48 6.71 -14.82 -6.68
N GLY A 49 6.48 -13.88 -7.61
CA GLY A 49 6.21 -14.17 -9.03
C GLY A 49 4.81 -14.73 -9.33
N GLN A 50 3.93 -14.84 -8.32
CA GLN A 50 2.53 -15.20 -8.48
C GLN A 50 1.65 -13.96 -8.29
N PHE A 51 0.59 -13.88 -9.10
CA PHE A 51 -0.29 -12.72 -9.16
C PHE A 51 -1.75 -13.14 -8.96
N GLY A 52 -2.56 -12.20 -8.52
CA GLY A 52 -3.94 -12.40 -8.10
C GLY A 52 -4.05 -12.97 -6.69
N GLY A 53 -5.29 -13.25 -6.29
CA GLY A 53 -5.61 -13.72 -4.93
C GLY A 53 -5.62 -12.59 -3.89
N SER A 54 -5.69 -12.98 -2.61
CA SER A 54 -5.86 -12.05 -1.48
C SER A 54 -4.57 -11.78 -0.70
N PHE A 55 -3.50 -12.55 -0.93
CA PHE A 55 -2.36 -12.61 0.00
C PHE A 55 -1.65 -11.27 0.23
N ILE A 56 -1.61 -10.37 -0.76
CA ILE A 56 -1.07 -9.00 -0.58
C ILE A 56 -1.94 -8.22 0.42
N GLY A 57 -3.25 -8.25 0.24
CA GLY A 57 -4.18 -7.60 1.15
C GLY A 57 -4.18 -8.24 2.53
N ASP A 58 -4.10 -9.57 2.60
CA ASP A 58 -4.03 -10.31 3.86
C ASP A 58 -2.74 -9.97 4.63
N LEU A 59 -1.59 -9.84 3.96
CA LEU A 59 -0.35 -9.36 4.57
C LEU A 59 -0.53 -7.96 5.15
N PHE A 60 -1.05 -7.04 4.34
CA PHE A 60 -1.24 -5.64 4.75
C PHE A 60 -2.27 -5.47 5.86
N CYS A 61 -3.20 -6.41 6.00
CA CYS A 61 -4.24 -6.42 7.04
C CYS A 61 -3.91 -7.30 8.26
N ASN A 62 -2.70 -7.87 8.36
CA ASN A 62 -2.31 -8.84 9.40
C ASN A 62 -3.20 -10.10 9.46
N GLN A 63 -3.71 -10.53 8.31
CA GLN A 63 -4.61 -11.67 8.15
C GLN A 63 -3.98 -12.81 7.33
N LEU A 64 -2.73 -12.65 6.88
CA LEU A 64 -2.05 -13.67 6.09
C LEU A 64 -1.92 -14.98 6.86
N ASP A 65 -2.51 -16.05 6.32
CA ASP A 65 -2.23 -17.41 6.75
C ASP A 65 -0.79 -17.77 6.33
N CYS A 66 0.12 -17.65 7.29
CA CYS A 66 1.54 -17.89 7.05
C CYS A 66 1.87 -19.38 6.81
N ASP A 67 0.94 -20.29 7.10
CA ASP A 67 1.12 -21.72 6.88
C ASP A 67 0.65 -22.15 5.48
N ALA A 68 -0.02 -21.27 4.73
CA ALA A 68 -0.52 -21.54 3.38
C ALA A 68 0.59 -21.67 2.31
N HIS A 69 1.78 -21.14 2.56
CA HIS A 69 2.91 -21.24 1.64
C HIS A 69 4.26 -21.13 2.37
N PRO A 70 5.30 -21.94 2.03
CA PRO A 70 6.59 -21.92 2.74
C PRO A 70 7.28 -20.55 2.79
N TYR A 71 7.08 -19.72 1.75
CA TYR A 71 7.62 -18.35 1.72
C TYR A 71 7.02 -17.45 2.81
N PHE A 72 5.78 -17.69 3.26
CA PHE A 72 5.07 -16.77 4.14
C PHE A 72 5.54 -16.82 5.60
N ASP A 73 6.24 -17.88 6.01
CA ASP A 73 6.75 -17.97 7.38
C ASP A 73 7.67 -16.79 7.75
N GLN A 74 8.48 -16.32 6.79
CA GLN A 74 9.35 -15.16 7.00
C GLN A 74 8.59 -13.84 7.14
N LEU A 75 7.32 -13.80 6.71
CA LEU A 75 6.46 -12.61 6.76
C LEU A 75 5.68 -12.51 8.08
N ARG A 76 5.61 -13.59 8.85
CA ARG A 76 4.89 -13.67 10.14
C ARG A 76 5.16 -12.51 11.12
N PRO A 77 6.41 -12.03 11.31
CA PRO A 77 6.67 -10.92 12.22
C PRO A 77 6.35 -9.54 11.63
N LEU A 78 6.11 -9.44 10.32
CA LEU A 78 5.95 -8.15 9.66
C LEU A 78 4.64 -7.48 10.04
N ARG A 79 4.71 -6.15 10.18
CA ARG A 79 3.58 -5.24 10.29
C ARG A 79 3.83 -4.14 9.28
N VAL A 80 3.24 -4.30 8.10
CA VAL A 80 3.49 -3.45 6.93
C VAL A 80 2.17 -3.15 6.24
N SER A 81 2.17 -2.08 5.48
CA SER A 81 1.05 -1.67 4.63
C SER A 81 1.55 -0.70 3.58
N ALA A 82 0.80 -0.57 2.49
CA ALA A 82 0.92 0.55 1.56
C ALA A 82 -0.37 1.38 1.58
N HIS A 83 -0.38 2.52 0.90
CA HIS A 83 -1.63 3.24 0.72
C HIS A 83 -2.46 2.56 -0.35
N PHE A 84 -1.83 2.18 -1.47
CA PHE A 84 -2.50 1.59 -2.62
C PHE A 84 -1.78 0.35 -3.14
N VAL A 85 -2.55 -0.58 -3.70
CA VAL A 85 -2.08 -1.65 -4.59
C VAL A 85 -2.81 -1.52 -5.92
N ILE A 86 -2.07 -1.60 -7.02
CA ILE A 86 -2.61 -1.74 -8.38
C ILE A 86 -2.36 -3.17 -8.84
N GLN A 87 -3.43 -3.94 -9.00
CA GLN A 87 -3.37 -5.34 -9.46
C GLN A 87 -3.10 -5.43 -10.97
N ARG A 88 -2.75 -6.63 -11.46
CA ARG A 88 -2.43 -6.85 -12.89
C ARG A 88 -3.55 -6.46 -13.86
N ASP A 89 -4.79 -6.57 -13.44
CA ASP A 89 -5.98 -6.19 -14.23
C ASP A 89 -6.32 -4.70 -14.15
N GLY A 90 -5.54 -3.92 -13.38
CA GLY A 90 -5.75 -2.50 -13.15
C GLY A 90 -6.70 -2.19 -11.98
N ALA A 91 -7.18 -3.21 -11.26
CA ALA A 91 -7.96 -2.98 -10.05
C ALA A 91 -7.11 -2.22 -9.01
N LEU A 92 -7.71 -1.17 -8.43
CA LEU A 92 -7.09 -0.36 -7.40
C LEU A 92 -7.66 -0.76 -6.05
N ILE A 93 -6.81 -1.12 -5.11
CA ILE A 93 -7.16 -1.37 -3.72
C ILE A 93 -6.48 -0.30 -2.87
N GLN A 94 -7.21 0.29 -1.93
CA GLN A 94 -6.66 1.23 -0.96
C GLN A 94 -6.76 0.65 0.45
N PHE A 95 -5.65 0.71 1.19
CA PHE A 95 -5.52 0.14 2.53
C PHE A 95 -5.45 1.19 3.63
N VAL A 96 -4.84 2.34 3.33
CA VAL A 96 -4.63 3.43 4.29
C VAL A 96 -5.05 4.74 3.64
N SER A 97 -5.68 5.64 4.43
CA SER A 97 -6.00 6.99 3.98
C SER A 97 -4.72 7.70 3.53
N ALA A 98 -4.79 8.48 2.44
CA ALA A 98 -3.67 9.31 1.99
C ALA A 98 -3.26 10.38 3.02
N ASN A 99 -4.12 10.67 4.01
CA ASN A 99 -3.82 11.59 5.11
C ASN A 99 -3.00 10.94 6.23
N ASP A 100 -3.06 9.61 6.34
CA ASP A 100 -2.36 8.84 7.37
C ASP A 100 -1.01 8.33 6.85
N ARG A 101 -0.19 7.81 7.77
CA ARG A 101 1.11 7.21 7.47
C ARG A 101 0.97 5.69 7.37
N ALA A 102 1.05 5.15 6.15
CA ALA A 102 1.26 3.72 5.94
C ALA A 102 2.72 3.30 6.24
N TRP A 103 2.95 2.00 6.45
CA TRP A 103 4.25 1.45 6.85
C TRP A 103 4.89 0.64 5.71
N HIS A 104 5.39 1.33 4.67
CA HIS A 104 5.89 0.68 3.44
C HIS A 104 7.41 0.84 3.20
N ALA A 105 8.01 1.97 3.58
CA ALA A 105 9.39 2.30 3.17
C ALA A 105 10.49 1.75 4.08
N GLY A 106 10.15 1.20 5.25
CA GLY A 106 11.13 0.77 6.25
C GLY A 106 12.19 1.85 6.59
N VAL A 107 13.42 1.42 6.86
CA VAL A 107 14.57 2.32 7.04
C VAL A 107 14.94 2.91 5.68
N SER A 108 14.79 4.22 5.53
CA SER A 108 14.87 4.91 4.24
C SER A 108 15.29 6.37 4.39
N SER A 109 15.85 6.95 3.33
CA SER A 109 16.21 8.38 3.23
C SER A 109 16.03 8.89 1.80
N PHE A 110 15.48 10.09 1.65
CA PHE A 110 15.32 10.78 0.36
C PHE A 110 15.76 12.24 0.50
N ASN A 111 16.69 12.68 -0.36
CA ASN A 111 17.29 14.02 -0.27
C ASN A 111 17.82 14.39 1.13
N GLY A 112 18.37 13.41 1.86
CA GLY A 112 18.88 13.59 3.21
C GLY A 112 17.83 13.60 4.33
N ARG A 113 16.53 13.51 4.01
CA ARG A 113 15.44 13.34 4.99
C ARG A 113 15.16 11.87 5.19
N GLU A 114 15.40 11.38 6.40
CA GLU A 114 15.13 10.00 6.80
C GLU A 114 13.64 9.73 7.02
N ARG A 115 13.28 8.45 7.18
CA ARG A 115 11.93 7.96 7.52
C ARG A 115 10.89 8.35 6.47
N CYS A 116 11.08 7.87 5.24
CA CYS A 116 10.25 8.28 4.09
C CYS A 116 8.74 8.08 4.32
N ASN A 117 8.31 7.10 5.14
CA ASN A 117 6.89 6.94 5.50
C ASN A 117 6.27 8.26 6.00
N ASP A 118 7.02 9.08 6.75
CA ASP A 118 6.52 10.30 7.39
C ASP A 118 5.95 11.31 6.38
N PHE A 119 6.48 11.33 5.15
CA PHE A 119 6.14 12.31 4.12
C PHE A 119 5.88 11.69 2.74
N SER A 120 5.55 10.40 2.67
CA SER A 120 5.29 9.74 1.39
C SER A 120 4.01 8.92 1.32
N ILE A 121 3.53 8.76 0.08
CA ILE A 121 2.54 7.77 -0.32
C ILE A 121 3.26 6.58 -0.95
N GLY A 122 3.11 5.40 -0.35
CA GLY A 122 3.48 4.12 -0.96
C GLY A 122 2.40 3.58 -1.88
N ILE A 123 2.76 3.29 -3.14
CA ILE A 123 1.95 2.57 -4.12
C ILE A 123 2.68 1.30 -4.51
N GLU A 124 2.01 0.17 -4.35
CA GLU A 124 2.47 -1.15 -4.78
C GLU A 124 1.90 -1.48 -6.16
N LEU A 125 2.76 -1.90 -7.07
CA LEU A 125 2.33 -2.52 -8.32
C LEU A 125 2.46 -4.03 -8.19
N GLU A 126 1.39 -4.77 -8.46
CA GLU A 126 1.47 -6.22 -8.50
C GLU A 126 2.41 -6.65 -9.64
N GLY A 127 3.53 -7.30 -9.27
CA GLY A 127 4.63 -7.52 -10.20
C GLY A 127 5.92 -8.06 -9.58
N THR A 128 7.01 -7.91 -10.33
CA THR A 128 8.38 -8.33 -10.01
C THR A 128 9.36 -7.27 -10.48
#